data_AF-A0A9W7CUI4-F1
#
_entry.id   AF-A0A9W7CUI4-F1
#
_cell.length_a   1.000
_cell.length_b   1.000
_cell.length_c   1.000
_cell.angle_alpha   90.00
_cell.angle_beta   90.00
_cell.angle_gamma   90.00
#
_symmetry.space_group_name_H-M   'P 1'
#
loop_
_entity.id
_entity.type
_entity.pdbx_description
1 polymer ?
#
loop_
_entity_poly.entity_id
_entity_poly.type
_entity_poly.pdbx_seq_one_letter_code
_entity_poly.pdbx_strand_id
1 'polypeptide(L)'
;MPRLSARGKELHDLRRILEKRSIAGATRDLLSDHDASEEELDEYWQLKYESVLATCYLDRSKHYRRRKNCWRKLLNDSEYMNDFEFHEHFRLDRAVFWRLLTLVKDDPVFSSNRTKPFRGGAELHLLVLLKFLGTYGNDNSSSKIGLFLGIASGSVHNYLFRASSAVLRLEKATMSWPDDIERRMIAQRMQDKYGFVNCVGITDGTLFPLAAKPRHHGEDYYSRKASYSVNGLVMCDDMARIRNLVVGWPGSIHDNRVWMNNPKMIPVPRLLQS
;
A
#
# COMPACT_ATOMS: atom_id res chain seq x y z
N MET A 1 3.96 -28.57 -3.77
CA MET A 1 4.06 -29.03 -2.37
C MET A 1 3.98 -27.82 -1.43
N PRO A 2 3.15 -27.84 -0.37
CA PRO A 2 3.09 -26.75 0.59
C PRO A 2 4.44 -26.60 1.30
N ARG A 3 4.96 -25.38 1.38
CA ARG A 3 6.18 -25.11 2.15
C ARG A 3 5.87 -25.25 3.64
N LEU A 4 6.57 -26.16 4.34
CA LEU A 4 6.49 -26.27 5.79
C LEU A 4 6.94 -24.94 6.43
N SER A 5 6.16 -24.47 7.41
CA SER A 5 6.55 -23.31 8.23
C SER A 5 7.80 -23.63 9.04
N ALA A 6 8.51 -22.62 9.55
CA ALA A 6 9.69 -22.83 10.39
C ALA A 6 9.36 -23.75 11.59
N ARG A 7 8.22 -23.51 12.27
CA ARG A 7 7.68 -24.41 13.32
C ARG A 7 7.43 -25.82 12.82
N GLY A 8 6.84 -25.96 11.62
CA GLY A 8 6.56 -27.27 11.03
C GLY A 8 7.82 -28.07 10.73
N LYS A 9 8.90 -27.41 10.29
CA LYS A 9 10.21 -28.03 10.09
C LYS A 9 10.84 -28.45 11.42
N GLU A 10 10.88 -27.53 12.39
CA GLU A 10 11.44 -27.81 13.72
C GLU A 10 10.73 -28.98 14.41
N LEU A 11 9.39 -29.03 14.38
CA LEU A 11 8.62 -30.15 14.93
C LEU A 11 8.90 -31.46 14.21
N HIS A 12 9.09 -31.42 12.90
CA HIS A 12 9.44 -32.60 12.12
C HIS A 12 10.83 -33.12 12.52
N ASP A 13 11.81 -32.24 12.64
CA ASP A 13 13.18 -32.59 13.00
C ASP A 13 13.26 -33.11 14.45
N LEU A 14 12.61 -32.42 15.41
CA LEU A 14 12.54 -32.85 16.80
C LEU A 14 11.84 -34.21 16.96
N ARG A 15 10.77 -34.47 16.20
CA ARG A 15 10.09 -35.78 16.22
C ARG A 15 11.02 -36.91 15.77
N ARG A 16 11.85 -36.69 14.75
CA ARG A 16 12.85 -37.67 14.29
C ARG A 16 13.94 -37.91 15.33
N ILE A 17 14.34 -36.87 16.07
CA ILE A 17 15.30 -37.01 17.17
C ILE A 17 14.68 -37.85 18.29
N LEU A 18 13.45 -37.55 18.70
CA LEU A 18 12.75 -38.31 19.74
C LEU A 18 12.56 -39.79 19.38
N GLU A 19 12.21 -40.09 18.13
CA GLU A 19 12.06 -41.48 17.67
C GLU A 19 13.36 -42.28 17.79
N LYS A 20 14.49 -41.69 17.36
CA LYS A 20 15.81 -42.32 17.51
C LYS A 20 16.21 -42.49 18.96
N ARG A 21 15.95 -41.49 19.80
CA ARG A 21 16.29 -41.52 21.23
C ARG A 21 15.43 -42.53 21.99
N SER A 22 14.14 -42.65 21.65
CA SER A 22 13.26 -43.68 22.22
C SER A 22 13.75 -45.10 21.92
N ILE A 23 14.26 -45.36 20.71
CA ILE A 23 14.88 -46.66 20.36
C ILE A 23 16.17 -46.88 21.18
N ALA A 24 17.01 -45.85 21.30
CA ALA A 24 18.24 -45.94 22.09
C ALA A 24 17.97 -46.18 23.58
N GLY A 25 16.99 -45.48 24.16
CA GLY A 25 16.52 -45.67 25.54
C GLY A 25 16.02 -47.09 25.77
N ALA A 26 15.13 -47.60 24.92
CA ALA A 26 14.66 -48.98 25.02
C ALA A 26 15.80 -50.03 24.90
N THR A 27 16.84 -49.72 24.13
CA THR A 27 18.03 -50.57 24.00
C THR A 27 18.87 -50.56 25.29
N ARG A 28 19.07 -49.39 25.90
CA ARG A 28 19.75 -49.24 27.19
C ARG A 28 19.02 -50.00 28.30
N ASP A 29 17.69 -49.88 28.36
CA ASP A 29 16.86 -50.61 29.32
C ASP A 29 17.02 -52.13 29.16
N LEU A 30 16.98 -52.62 27.92
CA LEU A 30 17.15 -54.04 27.60
C LEU A 30 18.53 -54.58 28.01
N LEU A 31 19.57 -53.78 27.80
CA LEU A 31 20.95 -54.13 28.13
C LEU A 31 21.33 -53.82 29.59
N SER A 32 20.41 -53.23 30.37
CA SER A 32 20.68 -52.72 31.72
C SER A 32 21.85 -51.72 31.77
N ASP A 33 22.09 -51.00 30.68
CA ASP A 33 23.19 -50.05 30.50
C ASP A 33 22.69 -48.62 30.78
N HIS A 34 22.42 -48.36 32.07
CA HIS A 34 21.88 -47.07 32.51
C HIS A 34 22.99 -46.02 32.57
N ASP A 35 22.86 -44.99 31.74
CA ASP A 35 23.73 -43.82 31.72
C ASP A 35 22.89 -42.58 32.03
N ALA A 36 23.11 -42.00 33.21
CA ALA A 36 22.37 -40.82 33.67
C ALA A 36 22.51 -39.63 32.70
N SER A 37 23.64 -39.51 31.99
CA SER A 37 23.84 -38.42 31.02
C SER A 37 22.95 -38.59 29.78
N GLU A 38 22.65 -39.83 29.41
CA GLU A 38 21.77 -40.15 28.29
C GLU A 38 20.30 -39.98 28.64
N GLU A 39 19.91 -40.27 29.89
CA GLU A 39 18.57 -39.98 30.41
C GLU A 39 18.29 -38.47 30.46
N GLU A 40 19.25 -37.66 30.92
CA GLU A 40 19.15 -36.19 30.90
C GLU A 40 18.97 -35.65 29.48
N LEU A 41 19.66 -36.24 28.50
CA LEU A 41 19.51 -35.86 27.10
C LEU A 41 18.14 -36.27 26.53
N ASP A 42 17.61 -37.44 26.89
CA ASP A 42 16.25 -37.86 26.51
C ASP A 42 15.21 -36.86 27.03
N GLU A 43 15.31 -36.49 28.31
CA GLU A 43 14.45 -35.50 28.94
C GLU A 43 14.57 -34.12 28.26
N TYR A 44 15.80 -33.68 27.97
CA TYR A 44 16.05 -32.41 27.28
C TYR A 44 15.32 -32.33 25.92
N TRP A 45 15.45 -33.37 25.09
CA TRP A 45 14.83 -33.37 23.77
C TRP A 45 13.31 -33.46 23.85
N GLN A 46 12.78 -34.16 24.85
CA GLN A 46 11.34 -34.24 25.11
C GLN A 46 10.78 -32.86 25.50
N LEU A 47 11.41 -32.20 26.48
CA LEU A 47 11.05 -30.84 26.89
C LEU A 47 11.18 -29.84 25.75
N LYS A 48 12.20 -30.00 24.89
CA LYS A 48 12.38 -29.14 23.71
C LYS A 48 11.22 -29.30 22.74
N TYR A 49 10.81 -30.52 22.42
CA TYR A 49 9.66 -30.80 21.55
C TYR A 49 8.35 -30.24 22.11
N GLU A 50 8.09 -30.45 23.40
CA GLU A 50 6.91 -29.92 24.07
C GLU A 50 6.88 -28.39 24.08
N SER A 51 8.03 -27.74 24.29
CA SER A 51 8.13 -26.27 24.23
C SER A 51 7.75 -25.70 22.86
N VAL A 52 8.09 -26.41 21.77
CA VAL A 52 7.74 -26.01 20.41
C VAL A 52 6.28 -26.34 20.09
N LEU A 53 5.75 -27.44 20.63
CA LEU A 53 4.32 -27.75 20.51
C LEU A 53 3.45 -26.69 21.19
N ALA A 54 3.84 -26.26 22.39
CA ALA A 54 3.14 -25.27 23.20
C ALA A 54 3.17 -23.84 22.62
N THR A 55 4.00 -23.58 21.61
CA THR A 55 4.13 -22.27 20.97
C THR A 55 3.57 -22.28 19.55
N CYS A 56 2.82 -21.25 19.16
CA CYS A 56 2.34 -21.12 17.78
C CYS A 56 3.43 -20.63 16.82
N TYR A 57 4.50 -20.02 17.33
CA TYR A 57 5.57 -19.38 16.56
C TYR A 57 6.91 -19.60 17.26
N LEU A 58 7.95 -20.03 16.52
CA LEU A 58 9.30 -20.24 17.06
C LEU A 58 9.97 -18.93 17.51
N ASP A 59 9.96 -17.91 16.63
CA ASP A 59 10.76 -16.69 16.83
C ASP A 59 9.98 -15.53 17.46
N ARG A 60 8.82 -15.80 18.08
CA ARG A 60 7.99 -14.73 18.63
C ARG A 60 8.52 -14.33 20.01
N SER A 61 9.05 -13.11 20.10
CA SER A 61 9.44 -12.49 21.38
C SER A 61 8.36 -12.64 22.45
N LYS A 62 8.75 -13.15 23.63
CA LYS A 62 7.88 -13.27 24.82
C LYS A 62 7.30 -11.92 25.26
N HIS A 63 8.04 -10.84 25.02
CA HIS A 63 7.59 -9.47 25.30
C HIS A 63 6.89 -8.85 24.10
N TYR A 64 5.63 -8.47 24.28
CA TYR A 64 4.88 -7.72 23.29
C TYR A 64 5.40 -6.27 23.23
N ARG A 65 6.10 -5.92 22.15
CA ARG A 65 6.58 -4.56 21.93
C ARG A 65 5.41 -3.62 21.62
N ARG A 66 4.95 -2.85 22.61
CA ARG A 66 4.03 -1.73 22.36
C ARG A 66 4.78 -0.63 21.60
N ARG A 67 4.43 -0.42 20.34
CA ARG A 67 4.99 0.70 19.55
C ARG A 67 4.41 2.02 20.06
N LYS A 68 5.28 2.94 20.50
CA LYS A 68 4.89 4.30 20.90
C LYS A 68 4.18 5.01 19.73
N ASN A 69 3.27 5.94 20.01
CA ASN A 69 2.60 6.76 18.99
C ASN A 69 3.55 7.84 18.43
N CYS A 70 4.70 7.42 17.88
CA CYS A 70 5.71 8.34 17.33
C CYS A 70 5.17 9.21 16.20
N TRP A 71 4.19 8.72 15.44
CA TRP A 71 3.55 9.45 14.34
C TRP A 71 2.95 10.80 14.74
N ARG A 72 2.54 10.98 16.00
CA ARG A 72 2.06 12.29 16.48
C ARG A 72 3.16 13.33 16.52
N LYS A 73 4.39 12.92 16.88
CA LYS A 73 5.56 13.80 16.84
C LYS A 73 5.91 14.13 15.40
N LEU A 74 5.95 13.13 14.51
CA LEU A 74 6.19 13.35 13.08
C LEU A 74 5.24 14.39 12.45
N LEU A 75 3.99 14.44 12.93
CA LEU A 75 2.98 15.34 12.38
C LEU A 75 2.97 16.73 13.02
N ASN A 76 3.17 16.83 14.34
CA ASN A 76 2.92 18.07 15.09
C ASN A 76 4.18 18.79 15.56
N ASP A 77 5.31 18.09 15.61
CA ASP A 77 6.55 18.58 16.21
C ASP A 77 7.54 18.97 15.11
N SER A 78 7.62 20.28 14.82
CA SER A 78 8.51 20.85 13.81
C SER A 78 10.00 20.72 14.16
N GLU A 79 10.34 20.56 15.45
CA GLU A 79 11.72 20.35 15.87
C GLU A 79 12.13 18.89 15.66
N TYR A 80 11.20 17.95 15.87
CA TYR A 80 11.44 16.52 15.62
C TYR A 80 11.46 16.15 14.14
N MET A 81 10.60 16.77 13.34
CA MET A 81 10.57 16.62 11.88
C MET A 81 10.31 17.99 11.29
N ASN A 82 11.25 18.53 10.54
CA ASN A 82 11.05 19.84 9.91
C ASN A 82 10.14 19.72 8.66
N ASP A 83 9.74 20.84 8.08
CA ASP A 83 8.83 20.84 6.92
C ASP A 83 9.46 20.25 5.65
N PHE A 84 10.78 20.39 5.49
CA PHE A 84 11.51 19.79 4.37
C PHE A 84 11.49 18.26 4.46
N GLU A 85 11.85 17.69 5.61
CA GLU A 85 11.81 16.25 5.88
C GLU A 85 10.39 15.69 5.77
N PHE A 86 9.40 16.45 6.26
CA PHE A 86 7.99 16.09 6.12
C PHE A 86 7.62 15.99 4.63
N HIS A 87 7.98 16.98 3.82
CA HIS A 87 7.75 16.98 2.39
C HIS A 87 8.47 15.82 1.69
N GLU A 88 9.73 15.51 2.04
CA GLU A 88 10.45 14.39 1.45
C GLU A 88 9.77 13.04 1.73
N HIS A 89 9.22 12.85 2.92
CA HIS A 89 8.59 11.60 3.31
C HIS A 89 7.13 11.45 2.86
N PHE A 90 6.36 12.53 2.84
CA PHE A 90 4.92 12.50 2.56
C PHE A 90 4.54 13.17 1.23
N ARG A 91 5.50 13.78 0.52
CA ARG A 91 5.35 14.48 -0.78
C ARG A 91 4.30 15.57 -0.77
N LEU A 92 4.09 16.17 0.40
CA LEU A 92 3.01 17.12 0.64
C LEU A 92 3.41 18.03 1.80
N ASP A 93 3.16 19.33 1.68
CA ASP A 93 3.48 20.27 2.76
C ASP A 93 2.54 20.05 3.94
N ARG A 94 3.06 20.22 5.16
CA ARG A 94 2.27 20.01 6.38
C ARG A 94 1.00 20.85 6.44
N ALA A 95 1.03 22.09 5.97
CA ALA A 95 -0.17 22.92 5.89
C ALA A 95 -1.22 22.36 4.90
N VAL A 96 -0.78 21.81 3.76
CA VAL A 96 -1.65 21.15 2.78
C VAL A 96 -2.25 19.88 3.39
N PHE A 97 -1.48 19.16 4.22
CA PHE A 97 -1.94 17.92 4.86
C PHE A 97 -3.18 18.18 5.71
N TRP A 98 -3.15 19.22 6.54
CA TRP A 98 -4.28 19.59 7.39
C TRP A 98 -5.52 20.02 6.59
N ARG A 99 -5.32 20.71 5.45
CA ARG A 99 -6.43 21.03 4.54
C ARG A 99 -7.04 19.77 3.94
N LEU A 100 -6.21 18.85 3.45
CA LEU A 100 -6.68 17.57 2.91
C LEU A 100 -7.39 16.74 3.97
N LEU A 101 -6.83 16.65 5.18
CA LEU A 101 -7.46 15.97 6.31
C LEU A 101 -8.85 16.55 6.61
N THR A 102 -8.99 17.88 6.59
CA THR A 102 -10.27 18.55 6.87
C THR A 102 -11.37 18.12 5.88
N LEU A 103 -11.01 17.83 4.63
CA LEU A 103 -11.94 17.37 3.61
C LEU A 103 -12.39 15.91 3.79
N VAL A 104 -11.57 15.07 4.44
CA VAL A 104 -11.81 13.62 4.52
C VAL A 104 -12.11 13.10 5.93
N LYS A 105 -11.83 13.86 6.99
CA LYS A 105 -11.87 13.38 8.38
C LYS A 105 -13.23 12.81 8.81
N ASP A 106 -14.31 13.33 8.23
CA ASP A 106 -15.69 12.95 8.57
C ASP A 106 -16.22 11.81 7.69
N ASP A 107 -15.38 11.22 6.82
CA ASP A 107 -15.76 10.09 5.98
C ASP A 107 -16.07 8.85 6.84
N PRO A 108 -17.19 8.15 6.57
CA PRO A 108 -17.60 6.98 7.35
C PRO A 108 -16.57 5.83 7.34
N VAL A 109 -15.63 5.80 6.38
CA VAL A 109 -14.56 4.78 6.35
C VAL A 109 -13.61 4.88 7.55
N PHE A 110 -13.53 6.04 8.19
CA PHE A 110 -12.75 6.26 9.42
C PHE A 110 -13.54 5.99 10.70
N SER A 111 -14.85 5.74 10.57
CA SER A 111 -15.71 5.38 11.69
C SER A 111 -15.68 3.87 11.94
N SER A 112 -15.51 3.50 13.21
CA SER A 112 -15.54 2.11 13.65
C SER A 112 -16.95 1.76 14.10
N ASN A 113 -17.55 0.69 13.55
CA ASN A 113 -18.85 0.16 14.02
C ASN A 113 -18.78 -0.44 15.45
N ARG A 114 -17.60 -0.41 16.08
CA ARG A 114 -17.39 -0.92 17.44
C ARG A 114 -17.23 0.25 18.40
N THR A 115 -17.37 -0.05 19.68
CA THR A 115 -17.22 0.88 20.83
C THR A 115 -15.87 1.61 20.91
N LYS A 116 -14.89 1.27 20.06
CA LYS A 116 -13.57 1.89 20.05
C LYS A 116 -13.24 2.45 18.67
N PRO A 117 -12.78 3.71 18.58
CA PRO A 117 -12.33 4.31 17.32
C PRO A 117 -11.06 3.61 16.81
N PHE A 118 -10.79 3.75 15.51
CA PHE A 118 -9.52 3.29 14.97
C PHE A 118 -8.36 4.08 15.59
N ARG A 119 -7.24 3.39 15.85
CA ARG A 119 -6.06 4.03 16.41
C ARG A 119 -5.59 5.14 15.46
N GLY A 120 -5.47 6.35 15.99
CA GLY A 120 -4.90 7.49 15.27
C GLY A 120 -5.79 8.17 14.25
N GLY A 121 -7.09 7.84 14.20
CA GLY A 121 -8.08 8.59 13.43
C GLY A 121 -7.78 8.68 11.93
N ALA A 122 -8.38 9.65 11.26
CA ALA A 122 -8.14 9.92 9.85
C ALA A 122 -6.69 10.38 9.58
N GLU A 123 -6.05 11.02 10.57
CA GLU A 123 -4.68 11.53 10.47
C GLU A 123 -3.68 10.42 10.17
N LEU A 124 -3.72 9.35 10.96
CA LEU A 124 -2.80 8.23 10.79
C LEU A 124 -3.08 7.46 9.50
N HIS A 125 -4.35 7.33 9.10
CA HIS A 125 -4.70 6.72 7.83
C HIS A 125 -4.11 7.51 6.66
N LEU A 126 -4.24 8.83 6.68
CA LEU A 126 -3.71 9.71 5.63
C LEU A 126 -2.17 9.70 5.61
N LEU A 127 -1.52 9.73 6.78
CA LEU A 127 -0.05 9.60 6.86
C LEU A 127 0.46 8.27 6.27
N VAL A 128 -0.24 7.16 6.52
CA VAL A 128 0.11 5.86 5.92
C VAL A 128 0.00 5.92 4.40
N LEU A 129 -1.08 6.48 3.87
CA LEU A 129 -1.26 6.64 2.43
C LEU A 129 -0.15 7.49 1.82
N LEU A 130 0.11 8.67 2.38
CA LEU A 130 1.13 9.58 1.85
C LEU A 130 2.53 8.99 1.96
N LYS A 131 2.85 8.29 3.06
CA LYS A 131 4.14 7.59 3.20
C LYS A 131 4.29 6.47 2.17
N PHE A 132 3.22 5.73 1.91
CA PHE A 132 3.20 4.67 0.90
C PHE A 132 3.40 5.24 -0.51
N LEU A 133 2.75 6.36 -0.85
CA LEU A 133 2.88 7.01 -2.16
C LEU A 133 4.23 7.74 -2.33
N GLY A 134 4.79 8.26 -1.23
CA GLY A 134 6.06 8.98 -1.23
C GLY A 134 7.31 8.09 -1.24
N THR A 135 7.15 6.77 -1.06
CA THR A 135 8.25 5.81 -1.03
C THR A 135 8.11 4.75 -2.13
N TYR A 136 9.25 4.21 -2.57
CA TYR A 136 9.31 3.21 -3.62
C TYR A 136 10.28 2.07 -3.25
N GLY A 137 10.19 0.96 -3.98
CA GLY A 137 11.05 -0.21 -3.78
C GLY A 137 10.94 -0.79 -2.37
N ASN A 138 12.08 -1.17 -1.79
CA ASN A 138 12.15 -1.85 -0.50
C ASN A 138 11.65 -1.00 0.68
N ASP A 139 11.64 0.33 0.54
CA ASP A 139 11.15 1.26 1.57
C ASP A 139 9.63 1.31 1.64
N ASN A 140 8.94 0.91 0.56
CA ASN A 140 7.49 0.81 0.51
C ASN A 140 6.93 -0.52 1.09
N SER A 141 7.70 -1.20 1.95
CA SER A 141 7.25 -2.42 2.60
C SER A 141 6.40 -2.13 3.85
N SER A 142 5.34 -2.91 4.05
CA SER A 142 4.45 -2.78 5.22
C SER A 142 5.19 -2.86 6.55
N SER A 143 6.31 -3.59 6.61
CA SER A 143 7.15 -3.68 7.80
C SER A 143 7.87 -2.36 8.10
N LYS A 144 8.46 -1.72 7.08
CA LYS A 144 9.16 -0.43 7.23
C LYS A 144 8.19 0.72 7.46
N ILE A 145 7.10 0.81 6.72
CA ILE A 145 6.04 1.81 6.94
C ILE A 145 5.49 1.67 8.37
N GLY A 146 5.21 0.44 8.79
CA GLY A 146 4.73 0.18 10.13
C GLY A 146 5.74 0.57 11.21
N LEU A 147 7.04 0.35 10.97
CA LEU A 147 8.10 0.76 11.91
C LEU A 147 8.18 2.28 12.02
N PHE A 148 8.19 2.97 10.88
CA PHE A 148 8.25 4.43 10.78
C PHE A 148 7.08 5.11 11.51
N LEU A 149 5.84 4.65 11.28
CA LEU A 149 4.63 5.24 11.87
C LEU A 149 4.20 4.62 13.21
N GLY A 150 4.93 3.63 13.73
CA GLY A 150 4.60 2.99 15.01
C GLY A 150 3.32 2.13 14.99
N ILE A 151 2.96 1.56 13.83
CA ILE A 151 1.82 0.65 13.65
C ILE A 151 2.25 -0.78 13.34
N ALA A 152 1.35 -1.74 13.50
CA ALA A 152 1.64 -3.14 13.14
C ALA A 152 1.70 -3.32 11.62
N SER A 153 2.69 -4.05 11.11
CA SER A 153 2.87 -4.31 9.67
C SER A 153 1.61 -4.90 9.03
N GLY A 154 0.93 -5.82 9.72
CA GLY A 154 -0.31 -6.45 9.23
C GLY A 154 -1.50 -5.49 9.12
N SER A 155 -1.41 -4.28 9.68
CA SER A 155 -2.48 -3.29 9.60
C SER A 155 -2.27 -2.26 8.49
N VAL A 156 -1.04 -2.12 7.95
CA VAL A 156 -0.68 -1.04 7.00
C VAL A 156 -1.62 -0.99 5.80
N HIS A 157 -1.90 -2.13 5.17
CA HIS A 157 -2.82 -2.19 4.03
C HIS A 157 -4.24 -1.74 4.38
N ASN A 158 -4.73 -2.03 5.59
CA ASN A 158 -6.05 -1.56 6.03
C ASN A 158 -6.09 -0.04 6.17
N TYR A 159 -5.04 0.57 6.72
CA TYR A 159 -4.95 2.04 6.79
C TYR A 159 -4.89 2.64 5.37
N LEU A 160 -4.04 2.07 4.52
CA LEU A 160 -3.85 2.48 3.12
C LEU A 160 -5.17 2.46 2.35
N PHE A 161 -5.86 1.32 2.28
CA PHE A 161 -7.06 1.17 1.47
C PHE A 161 -8.22 2.08 1.93
N ARG A 162 -8.35 2.29 3.24
CA ARG A 162 -9.37 3.19 3.78
C ARG A 162 -9.08 4.64 3.44
N ALA A 163 -7.83 5.08 3.62
CA ALA A 163 -7.39 6.41 3.23
C ALA A 163 -7.58 6.64 1.72
N SER A 164 -7.16 5.69 0.89
CA SER A 164 -7.37 5.73 -0.56
C SER A 164 -8.85 5.87 -0.89
N SER A 165 -9.73 5.11 -0.24
CA SER A 165 -11.18 5.19 -0.47
C SER A 165 -11.75 6.56 -0.13
N ALA A 166 -11.37 7.15 1.02
CA ALA A 166 -11.82 8.49 1.40
C ALA A 166 -11.34 9.56 0.41
N VAL A 167 -10.07 9.50 0.00
CA VAL A 167 -9.49 10.47 -0.96
C VAL A 167 -10.15 10.32 -2.34
N LEU A 168 -10.39 9.10 -2.81
CA LEU A 168 -11.05 8.86 -4.10
C LEU A 168 -12.50 9.36 -4.13
N ARG A 169 -13.20 9.43 -2.99
CA ARG A 169 -14.55 10.01 -2.95
C ARG A 169 -14.57 11.51 -3.26
N LEU A 170 -13.45 12.22 -3.06
CA LEU A 170 -13.32 13.63 -3.41
C LEU A 170 -13.23 13.85 -4.94
N GLU A 171 -12.99 12.80 -5.73
CA GLU A 171 -12.80 12.90 -7.18
C GLU A 171 -13.95 13.66 -7.86
N LYS A 172 -15.21 13.34 -7.51
CA LYS A 172 -16.38 13.99 -8.12
C LYS A 172 -16.45 15.50 -7.86
N ALA A 173 -16.00 15.93 -6.68
CA ALA A 173 -16.03 17.34 -6.28
C ALA A 173 -14.80 18.11 -6.79
N THR A 174 -13.70 17.42 -7.09
CA THR A 174 -12.40 18.03 -7.44
C THR A 174 -12.08 17.97 -8.94
N MET A 175 -12.54 16.93 -9.65
CA MET A 175 -12.27 16.69 -11.06
C MET A 175 -13.57 16.65 -11.87
N SER A 176 -14.08 17.83 -12.19
CA SER A 176 -15.23 18.02 -13.07
C SER A 176 -14.81 18.59 -14.44
N TRP A 177 -15.56 18.22 -15.47
CA TRP A 177 -15.42 18.84 -16.77
C TRP A 177 -16.07 20.23 -16.74
N PRO A 178 -15.39 21.30 -17.18
CA PRO A 178 -15.93 22.66 -17.15
C PRO A 178 -17.20 22.77 -18.00
N ASP A 179 -18.14 23.60 -17.53
CA ASP A 179 -19.35 23.95 -18.28
C ASP A 179 -19.06 24.89 -19.47
N ASP A 180 -20.09 25.25 -20.25
CA ASP A 180 -19.92 26.13 -21.41
C ASP A 180 -19.36 27.51 -21.08
N ILE A 181 -19.69 28.07 -19.92
CA ILE A 181 -19.23 29.40 -19.51
C ILE A 181 -17.77 29.30 -19.08
N GLU A 182 -17.44 28.35 -18.21
CA GLU A 182 -16.08 28.11 -17.73
C GLU A 182 -15.15 27.75 -18.91
N ARG A 183 -15.61 26.97 -19.89
CA ARG A 183 -14.85 26.65 -21.11
C ARG A 183 -14.48 27.89 -21.91
N ARG A 184 -15.41 28.84 -22.10
CA ARG A 184 -15.10 30.11 -22.80
C ARG A 184 -14.08 30.93 -22.02
N MET A 185 -14.19 30.96 -20.69
CA MET A 185 -13.21 31.65 -19.84
C MET A 185 -11.83 31.00 -19.90
N ILE A 186 -11.74 29.67 -19.86
CA ILE A 186 -10.47 28.94 -20.01
C ILE A 186 -9.86 29.22 -21.39
N ALA A 187 -10.67 29.16 -22.46
CA ALA A 187 -10.22 29.43 -23.82
C ALA A 187 -9.64 30.84 -23.99
N GLN A 188 -10.31 31.84 -23.41
CA GLN A 188 -9.80 33.21 -23.42
C GLN A 188 -8.45 33.30 -22.70
N ARG A 189 -8.33 32.74 -21.48
CA ARG A 189 -7.08 32.77 -20.72
C ARG A 189 -5.94 32.00 -21.40
N MET A 190 -6.24 30.87 -22.04
CA MET A 190 -5.27 30.11 -22.82
C MET A 190 -4.78 30.89 -24.05
N GLN A 191 -5.68 31.60 -24.73
CA GLN A 191 -5.30 32.48 -25.84
C GLN A 191 -4.44 33.65 -25.37
N ASP A 192 -4.84 34.32 -24.30
CA ASP A 192 -4.12 35.48 -23.77
C ASP A 192 -2.72 35.11 -23.26
N LYS A 193 -2.60 33.95 -22.60
CA LYS A 193 -1.34 33.52 -21.96
C LYS A 193 -0.40 32.76 -22.89
N TYR A 194 -0.93 31.95 -23.81
CA TYR A 194 -0.13 31.03 -24.62
C TYR A 194 -0.42 31.11 -26.13
N GLY A 195 -1.38 31.92 -26.57
CA GLY A 195 -1.77 32.05 -27.98
C GLY A 195 -2.64 30.92 -28.52
N PHE A 196 -3.11 29.99 -27.66
CA PHE A 196 -3.94 28.87 -28.10
C PHE A 196 -5.43 29.25 -28.18
N VAL A 197 -5.90 29.52 -29.39
CA VAL A 197 -7.31 29.86 -29.68
C VAL A 197 -8.22 28.66 -29.42
N ASN A 198 -9.37 28.89 -28.76
CA ASN A 198 -10.38 27.87 -28.43
C ASN A 198 -9.85 26.67 -27.60
N CYS A 199 -8.73 26.83 -26.89
CA CYS A 199 -8.14 25.76 -26.09
C CYS A 199 -8.73 25.71 -24.68
N VAL A 200 -9.39 24.60 -24.33
CA VAL A 200 -10.02 24.42 -23.00
C VAL A 200 -9.19 23.57 -22.03
N GLY A 201 -7.98 23.19 -22.44
CA GLY A 201 -7.04 22.44 -21.63
C GLY A 201 -6.01 21.70 -22.48
N ILE A 202 -4.99 21.17 -21.81
CA ILE A 202 -3.85 20.47 -22.39
C ILE A 202 -3.88 19.03 -21.89
N THR A 203 -3.65 18.09 -22.79
CA THR A 203 -3.70 16.66 -22.51
C THR A 203 -2.36 16.01 -22.81
N ASP A 204 -1.85 15.20 -21.89
CA ASP A 204 -0.62 14.44 -22.09
C ASP A 204 -0.70 13.03 -21.49
N GLY A 205 0.03 12.11 -22.11
CA GLY A 205 0.13 10.71 -21.72
C GLY A 205 1.21 10.48 -20.67
N THR A 206 0.89 9.68 -19.65
CA THR A 206 1.82 9.28 -18.60
C THR A 206 1.82 7.78 -18.40
N LEU A 207 3.00 7.20 -18.21
CA LEU A 207 3.17 5.77 -17.96
C LEU A 207 3.43 5.56 -16.47
N PHE A 208 2.54 4.80 -15.82
CA PHE A 208 2.69 4.36 -14.44
C PHE A 208 3.46 3.03 -14.43
N PRO A 209 4.74 3.02 -14.00
CA PRO A 209 5.55 1.81 -14.05
C PRO A 209 5.03 0.74 -13.10
N LEU A 210 5.07 -0.51 -13.55
CA LEU A 210 4.77 -1.69 -12.76
C LEU A 210 6.07 -2.34 -12.30
N ALA A 211 6.10 -2.76 -11.04
CA ALA A 211 7.27 -3.43 -10.47
C ALA A 211 7.57 -4.79 -11.12
N ALA A 212 6.55 -5.43 -11.68
CA ALA A 212 6.67 -6.74 -12.32
C ALA A 212 5.68 -6.86 -13.48
N LYS A 213 5.99 -7.79 -14.40
CA LYS A 213 5.10 -8.18 -15.49
C LYS A 213 3.76 -8.70 -14.94
N PRO A 214 2.62 -8.20 -15.43
CA PRO A 214 1.31 -8.76 -15.11
C PRO A 214 1.19 -10.24 -15.47
N ARG A 215 0.50 -11.02 -14.64
CA ARG A 215 0.29 -12.46 -14.86
C ARG A 215 -0.55 -12.76 -16.10
N HIS A 216 -1.54 -11.90 -16.39
CA HIS A 216 -2.44 -12.03 -17.53
C HIS A 216 -2.09 -10.97 -18.56
N HIS A 217 -1.94 -11.38 -19.83
CA HIS A 217 -1.64 -10.48 -20.95
C HIS A 217 -0.45 -9.55 -20.69
N GLY A 218 0.60 -10.05 -20.02
CA GLY A 218 1.71 -9.21 -19.55
C GLY A 218 2.47 -8.48 -20.67
N GLU A 219 2.47 -9.02 -21.89
CA GLU A 219 3.09 -8.37 -23.06
C GLU A 219 2.42 -7.05 -23.42
N ASP A 220 1.10 -6.94 -23.25
CA ASP A 220 0.33 -5.72 -23.58
C ASP A 220 0.77 -4.54 -22.71
N TYR A 221 1.29 -4.82 -21.52
CA TYR A 221 1.76 -3.80 -20.58
C TYR A 221 3.21 -3.39 -20.85
N TYR A 222 3.92 -4.07 -21.74
CA TYR A 222 5.28 -3.69 -22.10
C TYR A 222 5.25 -2.45 -23.01
N SER A 223 5.77 -1.34 -22.51
CA SER A 223 5.70 -0.05 -23.20
C SER A 223 6.91 0.18 -24.12
N ARG A 224 6.79 1.21 -24.97
CA ARG A 224 7.91 1.75 -25.78
C ARG A 224 9.13 2.21 -24.97
N LYS A 225 8.98 2.39 -23.64
CA LYS A 225 10.09 2.75 -22.74
C LYS A 225 10.82 1.52 -22.18
N ALA A 226 10.61 0.35 -22.77
CA ALA A 226 11.22 -0.92 -22.35
C ALA A 226 10.92 -1.28 -20.87
N SER A 227 9.73 -0.92 -20.39
CA SER A 227 9.26 -1.20 -19.03
C SER A 227 7.79 -1.59 -19.04
N TYR A 228 7.38 -2.46 -18.10
CA TYR A 228 5.97 -2.75 -17.85
C TYR A 228 5.31 -1.55 -17.20
N SER A 229 4.18 -1.09 -17.74
CA SER A 229 3.47 0.08 -17.23
C SER A 229 1.99 0.07 -17.58
N VAL A 230 1.22 0.86 -16.85
CA VAL A 230 -0.14 1.26 -17.20
C VAL A 230 -0.08 2.64 -17.83
N ASN A 231 -0.72 2.82 -18.98
CA ASN A 231 -0.90 4.14 -19.59
C ASN A 231 -2.08 4.86 -18.94
N GLY A 232 -1.91 6.16 -18.69
CA GLY A 232 -2.97 7.08 -18.37
C GLY A 232 -2.82 8.41 -19.10
N LEU A 233 -3.95 9.02 -19.40
CA LEU A 233 -4.07 10.30 -20.06
C LEU A 233 -4.62 11.32 -19.07
N VAL A 234 -3.88 12.41 -18.86
CA VAL A 234 -4.25 13.48 -17.91
C VAL A 234 -4.53 14.74 -18.69
N MET A 235 -5.65 15.39 -18.41
CA MET A 235 -5.97 16.70 -18.95
C MET A 235 -6.04 17.76 -17.86
N CYS A 236 -5.34 18.86 -18.07
CA CYS A 236 -5.30 20.01 -17.16
C CYS A 236 -5.74 21.30 -17.85
N ASP A 237 -6.25 22.25 -17.08
CA ASP A 237 -6.54 23.60 -17.56
C ASP A 237 -5.35 24.57 -17.41
N ASP A 238 -5.59 25.86 -17.70
CA ASP A 238 -4.60 26.93 -17.65
C ASP A 238 -4.05 27.21 -16.24
N MET A 239 -4.80 26.79 -15.22
CA MET A 239 -4.51 26.92 -13.80
C MET A 239 -3.95 25.61 -13.20
N ALA A 240 -3.52 24.67 -14.06
CA ALA A 240 -2.98 23.36 -13.69
C ALA A 240 -3.95 22.48 -12.89
N ARG A 241 -5.27 22.70 -13.02
CA ARG A 241 -6.29 21.84 -12.40
C ARG A 241 -6.55 20.65 -13.30
N ILE A 242 -6.51 19.44 -12.74
CA ILE A 242 -6.87 18.22 -13.46
C ILE A 242 -8.39 18.24 -13.73
N ARG A 243 -8.78 18.18 -15.01
CA ARG A 243 -10.19 18.20 -15.45
C ARG A 243 -10.67 16.83 -15.93
N ASN A 244 -9.76 16.01 -16.44
CA ASN A 244 -10.04 14.66 -16.88
C ASN A 244 -8.84 13.75 -16.63
N LEU A 245 -9.12 12.51 -16.23
CA LEU A 245 -8.14 11.46 -16.05
C LEU A 245 -8.70 10.17 -16.64
N VAL A 246 -7.99 9.55 -17.57
CA VAL A 246 -8.27 8.21 -18.08
C VAL A 246 -7.07 7.33 -17.76
N VAL A 247 -7.24 6.32 -16.91
CA VAL A 247 -6.15 5.43 -16.49
C VAL A 247 -6.57 3.97 -16.67
N GLY A 248 -5.59 3.07 -16.75
CA GLY A 248 -5.84 1.62 -16.78
C GLY A 248 -5.58 0.97 -18.14
N TRP A 249 -5.15 1.74 -19.14
CA TRP A 249 -4.78 1.17 -20.44
C TRP A 249 -3.43 0.44 -20.36
N PRO A 250 -3.21 -0.63 -21.13
CA PRO A 250 -1.89 -1.25 -21.22
C PRO A 250 -0.83 -0.27 -21.71
N GLY A 251 0.40 -0.37 -21.19
CA GLY A 251 1.51 0.54 -21.49
C GLY A 251 1.98 0.57 -22.95
N SER A 252 1.61 -0.43 -23.75
CA SER A 252 1.86 -0.46 -25.20
C SER A 252 0.93 0.45 -26.00
N ILE A 253 -0.19 0.89 -25.43
CA ILE A 253 -1.23 1.64 -26.14
C ILE A 253 -0.83 3.11 -26.31
N HIS A 254 -0.95 3.61 -27.55
CA HIS A 254 -0.74 5.02 -27.87
C HIS A 254 -1.81 5.94 -27.29
N ASP A 255 -1.40 7.14 -26.88
CA ASP A 255 -2.26 8.15 -26.27
C ASP A 255 -3.46 8.54 -27.15
N ASN A 256 -3.29 8.59 -28.47
CA ASN A 256 -4.38 8.81 -29.42
C ASN A 256 -5.51 7.79 -29.26
N ARG A 257 -5.17 6.52 -29.04
CA ARG A 257 -6.18 5.46 -28.83
C ARG A 257 -6.88 5.63 -27.49
N VAL A 258 -6.15 6.01 -26.44
CA VAL A 258 -6.74 6.33 -25.12
C VAL A 258 -7.70 7.51 -25.23
N TRP A 259 -7.30 8.56 -25.96
CA TRP A 259 -8.10 9.75 -26.22
C TRP A 259 -9.40 9.42 -26.96
N MET A 260 -9.34 8.64 -28.04
CA MET A 260 -10.52 8.22 -28.81
C MET A 260 -11.52 7.39 -27.99
N ASN A 261 -11.08 6.79 -26.88
CA ASN A 261 -11.93 6.00 -25.98
C ASN A 261 -12.24 6.74 -24.67
N ASN A 262 -12.02 8.06 -24.62
CA ASN A 262 -12.30 8.87 -23.42
C ASN A 262 -13.80 9.18 -23.32
N PRO A 263 -14.52 8.64 -22.31
CA PRO A 263 -15.97 8.77 -22.22
C PRO A 263 -16.46 10.20 -21.97
N LYS A 264 -15.61 11.11 -21.44
CA LYS A 264 -16.01 12.52 -21.26
C LYS A 264 -15.77 13.38 -22.52
N MET A 265 -15.05 12.86 -23.51
CA MET A 265 -14.70 13.58 -24.75
C MET A 265 -15.45 13.09 -25.97
N ILE A 266 -15.90 11.83 -25.96
CA ILE A 266 -16.76 11.31 -27.02
C ILE A 266 -18.16 11.91 -26.81
N PRO A 267 -18.71 12.67 -27.77
CA PRO A 267 -20.13 12.97 -27.74
C PRO A 267 -20.86 11.63 -27.81
N VAL A 268 -21.68 11.32 -26.81
CA VAL A 268 -22.64 10.20 -26.91
C VAL A 268 -23.35 10.40 -28.24
N PRO A 269 -23.33 9.42 -29.17
CA PRO A 269 -24.12 9.53 -30.38
C PRO A 269 -25.53 9.87 -29.93
N ARG A 270 -26.11 10.97 -30.41
CA ARG A 270 -27.55 11.19 -30.32
C ARG A 270 -28.18 10.04 -31.08
N LEU A 271 -28.39 8.91 -30.41
CA LEU A 271 -29.28 7.86 -30.90
C LEU A 271 -30.66 8.51 -30.90
N LEU A 272 -31.03 8.96 -32.10
CA LEU A 272 -32.37 9.18 -32.62
C LEU A 272 -33.46 9.17 -31.53
N GLN A 273 -33.79 10.35 -31.01
CA GLN A 273 -35.14 10.61 -30.57
C GLN A 273 -35.98 10.80 -31.84
N SER A 274 -36.60 9.72 -32.29
CA SER A 274 -37.77 9.73 -33.17
C SER A 274 -38.94 9.16 -32.39
#